data_AF-A0A8J2UHD8-F1
#
_entry.id   AF-A0A8J2UHD8-F1
#
_cell.length_a   1.000
_cell.length_b   1.000
_cell.length_c   1.000
_cell.angle_alpha   90.00
_cell.angle_beta   90.00
_cell.angle_gamma   90.00
#
_symmetry.space_group_name_H-M   'P 1'
#
loop_
_entity.id
_entity.type
_entity.pdbx_description
1 polymer ?
#
loop_
_entity_poly.entity_id
_entity_poly.type
_entity_poly.pdbx_seq_one_letter_code
_entity_poly.pdbx_strand_id
1 'polypeptide(L)'
;MTVTLTANAQFQPSLEFASGAGPAGPGPSVANQVITFKDNTNNPTGNTFVAYTTPTVTCTYSLSNQQYTLPSTELSTQTGVCFGAAINNGGINALASSLYPQMSFISAAPNNDFTSLPTVPVGTGISTTNNYATQVFTSAMPLYHANLSTTGRFYMANLTITFSSPLANPVLHIVGIGAFYNTQGFTTELECQTPGVTLSELSGSPELNVTANKILNSSATPSSVTGSGAASGSILVAGTVTQLVFKLYVRGDGGGPWASGSNHSGDQWLIGVSEAVTNVVLPVSLEDFTATAQAGKTGLQWTTATENNTSYFDVQYSTDQLSWQTIGRVTAAGYSSLPRNYGFIHSNPTAGENYYRLNMVDQDNHSVYSPVRVVSFASTAQLSYYPNPTRNSCTITTDGTPLAGVTLFTLDGRLLQQVNNFASGGSLDLSPYPNGIYLIAVKDTNGHTQILKILKN
;
A
#
# COMPACT_ATOMS: atom_id res chain seq x y z
N MET A 1 -0.67 -49.01 1.88
CA MET A 1 -1.61 -48.13 1.17
C MET A 1 -1.13 -46.71 1.37
N THR A 2 -0.29 -46.23 0.46
CA THR A 2 0.32 -44.90 0.54
C THR A 2 -0.74 -43.90 0.06
N VAL A 3 -1.26 -43.09 0.97
CA VAL A 3 -2.20 -42.02 0.61
C VAL A 3 -1.38 -40.91 -0.03
N THR A 4 -1.42 -40.84 -1.37
CA THR A 4 -0.96 -39.68 -2.11
C THR A 4 -1.94 -38.54 -1.83
N LEU A 5 -1.54 -37.60 -0.98
CA LEU A 5 -2.24 -36.32 -0.85
C LEU A 5 -2.05 -35.54 -2.15
N THR A 6 -3.04 -35.58 -3.04
CA THR A 6 -3.18 -34.60 -4.11
C THR A 6 -3.29 -33.22 -3.47
N ALA A 7 -2.33 -32.35 -3.74
CA ALA A 7 -2.39 -30.94 -3.37
C ALA A 7 -3.64 -30.33 -4.04
N ASN A 8 -4.69 -30.11 -3.24
CA ASN A 8 -5.75 -29.20 -3.65
C ASN A 8 -5.10 -27.84 -3.94
N ALA A 9 -5.44 -27.21 -5.07
CA ALA A 9 -5.05 -25.84 -5.37
C ALA A 9 -5.42 -24.98 -4.16
N GLN A 10 -4.41 -24.60 -3.38
CA GLN A 10 -4.64 -23.90 -2.13
C GLN A 10 -5.09 -22.49 -2.51
N PHE A 11 -6.29 -22.08 -2.07
CA PHE A 11 -6.73 -20.69 -2.20
C PHE A 11 -5.66 -19.81 -1.56
N GLN A 12 -5.05 -18.93 -2.36
CA GLN A 12 -3.96 -18.07 -1.93
C GLN A 12 -4.18 -16.68 -2.48
N PRO A 13 -4.76 -15.75 -1.70
CA PRO A 13 -4.99 -14.38 -2.14
C PRO A 13 -3.72 -13.75 -2.71
N SER A 14 -3.89 -13.04 -3.82
CA SER A 14 -2.84 -12.35 -4.55
C SER A 14 -3.20 -10.88 -4.72
N LEU A 15 -2.19 -10.03 -4.63
CA LEU A 15 -2.28 -8.66 -5.09
C LEU A 15 -2.09 -8.64 -6.60
N GLU A 16 -3.04 -8.04 -7.32
CA GLU A 16 -3.09 -8.03 -8.77
C GLU A 16 -3.62 -6.71 -9.31
N PHE A 17 -3.45 -6.52 -10.61
CA PHE A 17 -3.94 -5.39 -11.37
C PHE A 17 -5.34 -5.68 -11.92
N ALA A 18 -6.33 -4.87 -11.54
CA ALA A 18 -7.72 -5.01 -11.97
C ALA A 18 -8.38 -3.65 -12.25
N SER A 19 -9.65 -3.66 -12.66
CA SER A 19 -10.40 -2.45 -13.02
C SER A 19 -10.33 -1.37 -11.94
N GLY A 20 -10.05 -0.12 -12.33
CA GLY A 20 -9.97 1.03 -11.42
C GLY A 20 -8.74 1.08 -10.50
N ALA A 21 -7.75 0.21 -10.71
CA ALA A 21 -6.47 0.23 -9.99
C ALA A 21 -5.47 1.25 -10.57
N GLY A 22 -5.51 1.49 -11.88
CA GLY A 22 -4.55 2.34 -12.59
C GLY A 22 -5.13 3.66 -13.10
N PRO A 23 -4.29 4.47 -13.77
CA PRO A 23 -4.68 5.76 -14.30
C PRO A 23 -5.75 5.61 -15.39
N ALA A 24 -6.73 6.51 -15.38
CA ALA A 24 -7.74 6.58 -16.43
C ALA A 24 -7.26 7.46 -17.59
N GLY A 25 -7.84 7.22 -18.77
CA GLY A 25 -7.66 8.06 -19.94
C GLY A 25 -6.61 7.56 -20.93
N PRO A 26 -6.48 8.26 -22.06
CA PRO A 26 -5.56 7.87 -23.11
C PRO A 26 -4.17 8.49 -22.94
N GLY A 27 -3.15 7.84 -23.50
CA GLY A 27 -1.89 8.49 -23.84
C GLY A 27 -1.96 9.19 -25.21
N PRO A 28 -0.83 9.42 -25.90
CA PRO A 28 0.54 9.08 -25.49
C PRO A 28 1.01 9.88 -24.27
N SER A 29 1.73 9.25 -23.34
CA SER A 29 2.24 9.88 -22.12
C SER A 29 3.63 9.39 -21.75
N VAL A 30 4.44 10.27 -21.16
CA VAL A 30 5.70 9.92 -20.46
C VAL A 30 5.60 10.19 -18.96
N ALA A 31 4.43 10.64 -18.48
CA ALA A 31 4.19 10.79 -17.06
C ALA A 31 4.23 9.42 -16.37
N ASN A 32 4.54 9.42 -15.09
CA ASN A 32 4.53 8.19 -14.29
C ASN A 32 3.12 7.59 -14.26
N GLN A 33 3.03 6.28 -14.46
CA GLN A 33 1.78 5.54 -14.34
C GLN A 33 1.77 4.88 -12.95
N VAL A 34 0.89 5.35 -12.07
CA VAL A 34 0.76 4.83 -10.70
C VAL A 34 -0.45 3.91 -10.64
N ILE A 35 -0.24 2.66 -10.23
CA ILE A 35 -1.26 1.62 -10.13
C ILE A 35 -1.33 1.12 -8.70
N THR A 36 -2.52 1.09 -8.12
CA THR A 36 -2.79 0.57 -6.79
C THR A 36 -3.22 -0.89 -6.87
N PHE A 37 -2.48 -1.79 -6.23
CA PHE A 37 -2.84 -3.20 -6.22
C PHE A 37 -4.23 -3.45 -5.62
N LYS A 38 -4.91 -4.47 -6.14
CA LYS A 38 -6.17 -4.99 -5.59
C LYS A 38 -5.99 -6.42 -5.12
N ASP A 39 -6.71 -6.78 -4.08
CA ASP A 39 -6.70 -8.14 -3.54
C ASP A 39 -7.66 -9.04 -4.33
N ASN A 40 -7.10 -10.03 -5.01
CA ASN A 40 -7.79 -11.13 -5.65
C ASN A 40 -8.13 -12.20 -4.61
N THR A 41 -9.26 -12.01 -3.93
CA THR A 41 -9.64 -12.81 -2.76
C THR A 41 -9.98 -14.26 -3.08
N ASN A 42 -10.15 -14.61 -4.37
CA ASN A 42 -10.50 -15.95 -4.83
C ASN A 42 -9.48 -16.55 -5.82
N ASN A 43 -8.23 -16.08 -5.79
CA ASN A 43 -7.12 -16.68 -6.52
C ASN A 43 -7.04 -18.21 -6.21
N PRO A 44 -6.92 -19.09 -7.22
CA PRO A 44 -6.49 -18.83 -8.61
C PRO A 44 -7.58 -18.58 -9.66
N THR A 45 -8.82 -18.24 -9.29
CA THR A 45 -9.86 -18.01 -10.31
C THR A 45 -9.77 -16.66 -11.01
N GLY A 46 -9.04 -15.68 -10.46
CA GLY A 46 -8.66 -14.45 -11.18
C GLY A 46 -9.81 -13.51 -11.51
N ASN A 47 -10.87 -13.44 -10.68
CA ASN A 47 -12.07 -12.68 -11.05
C ASN A 47 -12.78 -11.92 -9.93
N THR A 48 -12.37 -12.04 -8.66
CA THR A 48 -12.96 -11.26 -7.55
C THR A 48 -11.92 -10.36 -6.90
N PHE A 49 -12.04 -9.05 -7.15
CA PHE A 49 -11.10 -8.05 -6.68
C PHE A 49 -11.72 -7.09 -5.68
N VAL A 50 -11.03 -6.88 -4.56
CA VAL A 50 -11.38 -5.87 -3.54
C VAL A 50 -10.23 -4.88 -3.33
N ALA A 51 -10.53 -3.74 -2.73
CA ALA A 51 -9.48 -2.79 -2.35
C ALA A 51 -8.59 -3.39 -1.27
N TYR A 52 -7.27 -3.34 -1.46
CA TYR A 52 -6.30 -3.71 -0.43
C TYR A 52 -5.83 -2.44 0.30
N THR A 53 -6.17 -2.32 1.59
CA THR A 53 -6.02 -1.06 2.35
C THR A 53 -5.08 -1.16 3.55
N THR A 54 -4.33 -2.25 3.72
CA THR A 54 -3.59 -2.50 4.97
C THR A 54 -2.22 -3.17 4.75
N PRO A 55 -1.19 -2.39 4.36
CA PRO A 55 -1.25 -1.03 3.82
C PRO A 55 -1.59 -1.05 2.32
N THR A 56 -2.04 0.08 1.77
CA THR A 56 -2.17 0.21 0.32
C THR A 56 -0.81 -0.01 -0.35
N VAL A 57 -0.74 -0.91 -1.33
CA VAL A 57 0.46 -1.14 -2.12
C VAL A 57 0.26 -0.54 -3.50
N THR A 58 1.22 0.24 -3.97
CA THR A 58 1.23 0.82 -5.31
C THR A 58 2.48 0.42 -6.08
N CYS A 59 2.34 0.47 -7.40
CA CYS A 59 3.36 0.21 -8.38
C CYS A 59 3.42 1.42 -9.32
N THR A 60 4.58 2.05 -9.45
CA THR A 60 4.80 3.21 -10.33
C THR A 60 5.69 2.82 -11.49
N TYR A 61 5.17 2.91 -12.71
CA TYR A 61 5.94 2.77 -13.94
C TYR A 61 6.44 4.14 -14.39
N SER A 62 7.72 4.24 -14.73
CA SER A 62 8.35 5.45 -15.25
C SER A 62 9.30 5.13 -16.40
N LEU A 63 9.40 6.07 -17.34
CA LEU A 63 10.30 5.97 -18.48
C LEU A 63 11.44 6.98 -18.31
N SER A 64 12.67 6.54 -18.58
CA SER A 64 13.84 7.40 -18.54
C SER A 64 14.85 7.00 -19.61
N ASN A 65 15.90 7.81 -19.79
CA ASN A 65 16.98 7.54 -20.73
C ASN A 65 16.48 7.21 -22.17
N GLN A 66 15.56 8.02 -22.68
CA GLN A 66 15.06 7.90 -24.05
C GLN A 66 16.22 8.12 -25.03
N GLN A 67 16.47 7.15 -25.92
CA GLN A 67 17.60 7.21 -26.86
C GLN A 67 17.26 7.98 -28.14
N TYR A 68 15.97 8.15 -28.41
CA TYR A 68 15.50 8.74 -29.65
C TYR A 68 14.45 9.83 -29.41
N THR A 69 14.46 10.82 -30.28
CA THR A 69 13.51 11.93 -30.31
C THR A 69 12.74 11.88 -31.62
N LEU A 70 11.43 12.05 -31.54
CA LEU A 70 10.53 12.13 -32.69
C LEU A 70 9.92 13.53 -32.81
N PRO A 71 9.53 13.96 -34.02
CA PRO A 71 8.68 15.14 -34.19
C PRO A 71 7.36 14.99 -33.44
N SER A 72 6.83 16.09 -32.89
CA SER A 72 5.52 16.09 -32.21
C SER A 72 4.36 15.73 -33.14
N THR A 73 4.54 15.88 -34.45
CA THR A 73 3.61 15.47 -35.51
C THR A 73 3.59 13.96 -35.72
N GLU A 74 4.60 13.22 -35.24
CA GLU A 74 4.66 11.76 -35.34
C GLU A 74 4.33 11.11 -34.00
N LEU A 75 4.78 11.69 -32.88
CA LEU A 75 4.39 11.28 -31.55
C LEU A 75 4.40 12.49 -30.63
N SER A 76 3.27 12.79 -29.99
CA SER A 76 3.10 14.00 -29.16
C SER A 76 4.09 14.10 -27.99
N THR A 77 4.58 12.97 -27.48
CA THR A 77 5.59 12.90 -26.42
C THR A 77 7.02 13.11 -26.93
N GLN A 78 7.24 13.19 -28.24
CA GLN A 78 8.54 13.42 -28.89
C GLN A 78 9.63 12.41 -28.48
N THR A 79 9.25 11.19 -28.13
CA THR A 79 10.12 10.15 -27.56
C THR A 79 10.03 8.84 -28.35
N GLY A 80 10.99 7.93 -28.16
CA GLY A 80 10.94 6.60 -28.80
C GLY A 80 10.01 5.62 -28.09
N VAL A 81 9.77 5.81 -26.79
CA VAL A 81 8.91 4.95 -25.96
C VAL A 81 7.95 5.80 -25.15
N CYS A 82 6.68 5.42 -25.07
CA CYS A 82 5.68 6.09 -24.24
C CYS A 82 4.62 5.11 -23.72
N PHE A 83 3.75 5.59 -22.85
CA PHE A 83 2.55 4.87 -22.41
C PHE A 83 1.33 5.31 -23.23
N GLY A 84 0.39 4.40 -23.48
CA GLY A 84 -0.92 4.79 -24.03
C GLY A 84 -0.89 5.24 -25.49
N ALA A 85 -0.07 4.63 -26.34
CA ALA A 85 -0.03 4.91 -27.77
C ALA A 85 -0.22 3.64 -28.61
N ALA A 86 -0.63 3.83 -29.87
CA ALA A 86 -0.86 2.77 -30.83
C ALA A 86 -0.32 3.16 -32.22
N ILE A 87 -0.13 2.14 -33.05
CA ILE A 87 0.21 2.29 -34.46
C ILE A 87 -0.85 3.11 -35.22
N ASN A 88 -0.44 3.67 -36.36
CA ASN A 88 -1.36 4.35 -37.28
C ASN A 88 -1.09 3.91 -38.72
N ASN A 89 -1.99 3.10 -39.27
CA ASN A 89 -1.91 2.62 -40.66
C ASN A 89 -2.43 3.65 -41.67
N GLY A 90 -3.02 4.75 -41.22
CA GLY A 90 -3.58 5.81 -42.06
C GLY A 90 -2.83 7.15 -41.98
N GLY A 91 -1.79 7.25 -41.16
CA GLY A 91 -1.03 8.48 -40.97
C GLY A 91 0.26 8.29 -40.18
N ILE A 92 1.13 9.29 -40.20
CA ILE A 92 2.46 9.25 -39.58
C ILE A 92 2.44 9.55 -38.07
N ASN A 93 1.33 10.08 -37.55
CA ASN A 93 1.12 10.33 -36.14
C ASN A 93 0.62 9.06 -35.43
N ALA A 94 1.27 8.64 -34.35
CA ALA A 94 0.77 7.58 -33.50
C ALA A 94 -0.60 7.95 -32.92
N LEU A 95 -1.46 6.95 -32.73
CA LEU A 95 -2.78 7.13 -32.17
C LEU A 95 -2.74 7.08 -30.65
N ALA A 96 -3.64 7.84 -30.03
CA ALA A 96 -3.90 7.74 -28.60
C ALA A 96 -4.51 6.37 -28.26
N SER A 97 -4.08 5.78 -27.15
CA SER A 97 -4.59 4.49 -26.66
C SER A 97 -4.68 4.49 -25.13
N SER A 98 -5.41 3.52 -24.56
CA SER A 98 -5.61 3.43 -23.11
C SER A 98 -4.27 3.24 -22.39
N LEU A 99 -4.04 4.01 -21.31
CA LEU A 99 -2.86 3.86 -20.46
C LEU A 99 -2.88 2.55 -19.66
N TYR A 100 -4.09 2.10 -19.30
CA TYR A 100 -4.31 0.96 -18.42
C TYR A 100 -5.51 0.13 -18.90
N PRO A 101 -5.38 -0.63 -20.00
CA PRO A 101 -6.43 -1.50 -20.50
C PRO A 101 -6.47 -2.88 -19.80
N GLN A 102 -7.53 -3.65 -20.09
CA GLN A 102 -7.56 -5.09 -19.80
C GLN A 102 -6.42 -5.81 -20.51
N MET A 103 -5.91 -6.90 -19.94
CA MET A 103 -4.85 -7.68 -20.58
C MET A 103 -5.26 -8.26 -21.95
N SER A 104 -6.55 -8.53 -22.15
CA SER A 104 -7.10 -9.01 -23.43
C SER A 104 -7.18 -7.94 -24.53
N PHE A 105 -6.76 -6.70 -24.26
CA PHE A 105 -6.92 -5.58 -25.18
C PHE A 105 -6.09 -5.73 -26.46
N ILE A 106 -4.97 -6.46 -26.40
CA ILE A 106 -4.09 -6.70 -27.54
C ILE A 106 -3.65 -8.16 -27.60
N SER A 107 -3.14 -8.55 -28.76
CA SER A 107 -2.44 -9.82 -29.03
C SER A 107 -3.22 -11.12 -28.82
N ALA A 108 -4.45 -11.05 -28.29
CA ALA A 108 -5.32 -12.20 -28.05
C ALA A 108 -4.69 -13.29 -27.16
N ALA A 109 -3.88 -12.89 -26.17
CA ALA A 109 -3.25 -13.82 -25.24
C ALA A 109 -4.32 -14.58 -24.41
N PRO A 110 -4.30 -15.92 -24.38
CA PRO A 110 -5.22 -16.72 -23.58
C PRO A 110 -4.81 -16.76 -22.10
N ASN A 111 -5.76 -17.06 -21.21
CA ASN A 111 -5.51 -17.08 -19.75
C ASN A 111 -4.41 -18.06 -19.33
N ASN A 112 -4.29 -19.20 -20.02
CA ASN A 112 -3.33 -20.26 -19.67
C ASN A 112 -1.86 -19.89 -19.93
N ASP A 113 -1.59 -18.76 -20.60
CA ASP A 113 -0.24 -18.22 -20.71
C ASP A 113 0.21 -17.52 -19.41
N PHE A 114 -0.71 -17.26 -18.47
CA PHE A 114 -0.45 -16.46 -17.28
C PHE A 114 -0.66 -17.25 -15.99
N THR A 115 0.32 -17.13 -15.10
CA THR A 115 0.31 -17.66 -13.73
C THR A 115 0.46 -16.51 -12.75
N SER A 116 -0.44 -16.36 -11.76
CA SER A 116 -0.40 -15.22 -10.82
C SER A 116 0.67 -15.37 -9.74
N LEU A 117 0.98 -16.58 -9.29
CA LEU A 117 1.96 -16.86 -8.24
C LEU A 117 2.73 -18.15 -8.52
N PRO A 118 4.00 -18.29 -8.10
CA PRO A 118 4.75 -19.54 -8.24
C PRO A 118 4.15 -20.72 -7.44
N THR A 119 3.25 -20.44 -6.51
CA THR A 119 2.61 -21.40 -5.60
C THR A 119 1.24 -21.89 -6.09
N VAL A 120 0.69 -21.30 -7.15
CA VAL A 120 -0.56 -21.77 -7.77
C VAL A 120 -0.26 -22.63 -8.99
N PRO A 121 -1.23 -23.44 -9.49
CA PRO A 121 -1.03 -24.20 -10.72
C PRO A 121 -0.65 -23.29 -11.90
N VAL A 122 0.27 -23.77 -12.74
CA VAL A 122 0.69 -23.09 -13.97
C VAL A 122 -0.52 -22.79 -14.87
N GLY A 123 -0.59 -21.57 -15.41
CA GLY A 123 -1.66 -21.10 -16.28
C GLY A 123 -2.94 -20.71 -15.54
N THR A 124 -2.84 -20.38 -14.24
CA THR A 124 -3.99 -20.00 -13.41
C THR A 124 -3.74 -18.73 -12.58
N GLY A 125 -4.81 -18.12 -12.09
CA GLY A 125 -4.74 -16.92 -11.24
C GLY A 125 -4.90 -15.60 -11.97
N ILE A 126 -4.60 -15.55 -13.27
CA ILE A 126 -4.82 -14.36 -14.11
C ILE A 126 -5.92 -14.65 -15.14
N SER A 127 -6.89 -13.76 -15.23
CA SER A 127 -7.91 -13.72 -16.29
C SER A 127 -7.67 -12.51 -17.17
N THR A 128 -7.38 -12.70 -18.46
CA THR A 128 -7.02 -11.56 -19.33
C THR A 128 -8.16 -10.57 -19.52
N THR A 129 -9.40 -10.97 -19.26
CA THR A 129 -10.60 -10.12 -19.32
C THR A 129 -10.94 -9.43 -18.00
N ASN A 130 -10.36 -9.84 -16.86
CA ASN A 130 -10.61 -9.18 -15.57
C ASN A 130 -9.39 -8.45 -15.02
N ASN A 131 -8.19 -8.94 -15.38
CA ASN A 131 -6.92 -8.32 -15.05
C ASN A 131 -6.56 -7.23 -16.06
N TYR A 132 -5.87 -6.23 -15.56
CA TYR A 132 -5.45 -5.05 -16.30
C TYR A 132 -3.93 -4.94 -16.29
N ALA A 133 -3.38 -4.15 -17.21
CA ALA A 133 -1.94 -3.96 -17.31
C ALA A 133 -1.63 -2.56 -17.86
N THR A 134 -0.43 -2.07 -17.61
CA THR A 134 0.04 -0.80 -18.17
C THR A 134 0.43 -1.01 -19.63
N GLN A 135 -0.13 -0.19 -20.52
CA GLN A 135 0.23 -0.26 -21.94
C GLN A 135 1.50 0.56 -22.20
N VAL A 136 2.47 -0.07 -22.85
CA VAL A 136 3.70 0.54 -23.34
C VAL A 136 3.73 0.47 -24.87
N PHE A 137 4.20 1.54 -25.49
CA PHE A 137 4.42 1.62 -26.92
C PHE A 137 5.88 1.94 -27.22
N THR A 138 6.53 1.09 -28.02
CA THR A 138 7.91 1.23 -28.49
C THR A 138 7.88 1.51 -30.00
N SER A 139 8.10 2.76 -30.37
CA SER A 139 8.00 3.18 -31.77
C SER A 139 9.17 2.66 -32.60
N ALA A 140 8.88 2.18 -33.82
CA ALA A 140 9.90 1.82 -34.80
C ALA A 140 10.30 3.02 -35.70
N MET A 141 9.53 4.12 -35.68
CA MET A 141 9.80 5.32 -36.48
C MET A 141 11.20 5.93 -36.27
N PRO A 142 11.75 6.01 -35.05
CA PRO A 142 13.08 6.59 -34.89
C PRO A 142 14.18 5.73 -35.55
N LEU A 143 13.98 4.41 -35.61
CA LEU A 143 14.91 3.49 -36.28
C LEU A 143 14.88 3.69 -37.79
N TYR A 144 13.68 3.96 -38.35
CA TYR A 144 13.50 4.37 -39.74
C TYR A 144 14.23 5.69 -40.04
N HIS A 145 13.99 6.74 -39.24
CA HIS A 145 14.62 8.06 -39.44
C HIS A 145 16.15 8.02 -39.30
N ALA A 146 16.65 7.21 -38.38
CA ALA A 146 18.08 7.00 -38.19
C ALA A 146 18.71 6.04 -39.22
N ASN A 147 17.92 5.50 -40.16
CA ASN A 147 18.33 4.56 -41.19
C ASN A 147 19.13 3.36 -40.63
N LEU A 148 18.63 2.81 -39.51
CA LEU A 148 19.28 1.71 -38.82
C LEU A 148 18.98 0.37 -39.48
N SER A 149 19.92 -0.58 -39.39
CA SER A 149 19.76 -1.94 -39.93
C SER A 149 18.52 -2.62 -39.36
N THR A 150 17.76 -3.31 -40.22
CA THR A 150 16.49 -3.96 -39.86
C THR A 150 16.65 -5.33 -39.20
N THR A 151 17.88 -5.84 -39.07
CA THR A 151 18.20 -7.07 -38.34
C THR A 151 18.81 -6.80 -36.95
N GLY A 152 18.99 -5.52 -36.60
CA GLY A 152 19.65 -5.13 -35.35
C GLY A 152 18.74 -5.18 -34.12
N ARG A 153 19.38 -5.05 -32.95
CA ARG A 153 18.73 -4.87 -31.65
C ARG A 153 19.16 -3.54 -31.06
N PHE A 154 18.21 -2.61 -30.90
CA PHE A 154 18.49 -1.21 -30.56
C PHE A 154 17.91 -0.85 -29.21
N TYR A 155 18.71 -0.22 -28.36
CA TYR A 155 18.29 0.26 -27.05
C TYR A 155 17.39 1.49 -27.21
N MET A 156 16.20 1.48 -26.58
CA MET A 156 15.18 2.50 -26.78
C MET A 156 15.03 3.43 -25.57
N ALA A 157 14.88 2.86 -24.38
CA ALA A 157 14.68 3.59 -23.12
C ALA A 157 14.86 2.66 -21.91
N ASN A 158 14.93 3.24 -20.71
CA ASN A 158 14.70 2.51 -19.47
C ASN A 158 13.23 2.52 -19.09
N LEU A 159 12.71 1.37 -18.66
CA LEU A 159 11.46 1.23 -17.91
C LEU A 159 11.81 0.91 -16.47
N THR A 160 11.29 1.71 -15.53
CA THR A 160 11.47 1.49 -14.10
C THR A 160 10.11 1.25 -13.44
N ILE A 161 10.01 0.17 -12.68
CA ILE A 161 8.86 -0.21 -11.88
C ILE A 161 9.24 -0.02 -10.42
N THR A 162 8.61 0.91 -9.70
CA THR A 162 8.88 1.18 -8.29
C THR A 162 7.69 0.75 -7.44
N PHE A 163 7.93 0.00 -6.38
CA PHE A 163 6.90 -0.47 -5.45
C PHE A 163 6.90 0.38 -4.18
N SER A 164 5.71 0.72 -3.65
CA SER A 164 5.59 1.47 -2.38
C SER A 164 5.95 0.66 -1.14
N SER A 165 6.18 -0.64 -1.30
CA SER A 165 6.65 -1.55 -0.26
C SER A 165 7.52 -2.64 -0.90
N PRO A 166 8.52 -3.20 -0.18
CA PRO A 166 9.31 -4.31 -0.70
C PRO A 166 8.40 -5.50 -1.04
N LEU A 167 8.54 -6.03 -2.26
CA LEU A 167 7.86 -7.24 -2.71
C LEU A 167 8.86 -8.38 -2.81
N ALA A 168 8.51 -9.55 -2.28
CA ALA A 168 9.35 -10.73 -2.32
C ALA A 168 8.86 -11.73 -3.37
N ASN A 169 9.65 -11.88 -4.42
CA ASN A 169 9.40 -12.73 -5.58
C ASN A 169 8.17 -12.33 -6.43
N PRO A 170 8.05 -11.06 -6.86
CA PRO A 170 6.91 -10.64 -7.66
C PRO A 170 6.90 -11.34 -9.01
N VAL A 171 5.70 -11.48 -9.58
CA VAL A 171 5.49 -12.04 -10.91
C VAL A 171 5.16 -10.90 -11.86
N LEU A 172 5.91 -10.81 -12.96
CA LEU A 172 5.62 -9.90 -14.07
C LEU A 172 4.77 -10.62 -15.11
N HIS A 173 3.79 -9.92 -15.66
CA HIS A 173 2.98 -10.40 -16.78
C HIS A 173 3.30 -9.57 -18.02
N ILE A 174 3.73 -10.20 -19.09
CA ILE A 174 4.00 -9.56 -20.38
C ILE A 174 2.92 -9.99 -21.35
N VAL A 175 2.32 -9.03 -22.04
CA VAL A 175 1.31 -9.30 -23.09
C VAL A 175 1.80 -8.75 -24.42
N GLY A 176 2.04 -9.66 -25.36
CA GLY A 176 2.11 -9.35 -26.78
C GLY A 176 3.35 -8.58 -27.21
N ILE A 177 4.54 -8.85 -26.65
CA ILE A 177 5.77 -8.27 -27.22
C ILE A 177 6.03 -8.87 -28.60
N GLY A 178 5.89 -8.06 -29.64
CA GLY A 178 5.91 -8.51 -31.03
C GLY A 178 4.96 -7.69 -31.89
N ALA A 179 5.45 -7.23 -33.03
CA ALA A 179 4.70 -6.47 -34.01
C ALA A 179 5.31 -6.68 -35.39
N PHE A 180 4.63 -6.15 -36.40
CA PHE A 180 5.15 -6.12 -37.76
C PHE A 180 4.66 -4.88 -38.50
N TYR A 181 5.42 -4.50 -39.52
CA TYR A 181 5.02 -3.53 -40.52
C TYR A 181 5.30 -4.11 -41.91
N ASN A 182 4.25 -4.38 -42.69
CA ASN A 182 4.34 -5.11 -43.96
C ASN A 182 5.10 -6.43 -43.81
N THR A 183 6.34 -6.50 -44.29
CA THR A 183 7.19 -7.68 -44.22
C THR A 183 8.22 -7.62 -43.09
N GLN A 184 8.35 -6.48 -42.39
CA GLN A 184 9.31 -6.31 -41.30
C GLN A 184 8.67 -6.70 -39.97
N GLY A 185 9.07 -7.83 -39.39
CA GLY A 185 8.71 -8.24 -38.03
C GLY A 185 9.68 -7.66 -37.01
N PHE A 186 9.20 -7.19 -35.88
CA PHE A 186 10.05 -6.70 -34.80
C PHE A 186 9.42 -6.93 -33.43
N THR A 187 10.23 -6.89 -32.39
CA THR A 187 9.79 -7.20 -31.04
C THR A 187 10.49 -6.33 -30.02
N THR A 188 9.75 -5.91 -29.01
CA THR A 188 10.30 -5.33 -27.80
C THR A 188 10.95 -6.41 -26.94
N GLU A 189 12.16 -6.16 -26.47
CA GLU A 189 12.89 -7.05 -25.58
C GLU A 189 13.32 -6.30 -24.34
N LEU A 190 13.29 -6.97 -23.18
CA LEU A 190 13.62 -6.37 -21.90
C LEU A 190 14.89 -6.99 -21.35
N GLU A 191 15.80 -6.16 -20.83
CA GLU A 191 16.99 -6.61 -20.11
C GLU A 191 16.99 -6.02 -18.70
N CYS A 192 16.83 -6.87 -17.69
CA CYS A 192 16.84 -6.48 -16.29
C CYS A 192 18.23 -5.97 -15.90
N GLN A 193 18.27 -4.79 -15.30
CA GLN A 193 19.47 -4.17 -14.74
C GLN A 193 19.46 -4.17 -13.21
N THR A 194 18.38 -4.67 -12.60
CA THR A 194 18.24 -4.74 -11.14
C THR A 194 19.21 -5.76 -10.56
N PRO A 195 20.11 -5.38 -9.64
CA PRO A 195 20.99 -6.34 -8.97
C PRO A 195 20.22 -7.29 -8.06
N GLY A 196 20.74 -8.49 -7.85
CA GLY A 196 20.22 -9.42 -6.83
C GLY A 196 18.90 -10.11 -7.17
N VAL A 197 18.38 -9.94 -8.39
CA VAL A 197 17.22 -10.69 -8.88
C VAL A 197 17.60 -11.67 -9.99
N THR A 198 16.81 -12.73 -10.13
CA THR A 198 16.89 -13.66 -11.26
C THR A 198 15.51 -13.85 -11.86
N LEU A 199 15.41 -13.79 -13.18
CA LEU A 199 14.17 -14.03 -13.91
C LEU A 199 14.04 -15.51 -14.29
N SER A 200 12.82 -16.05 -14.16
CA SER A 200 12.47 -17.36 -14.69
C SER A 200 11.02 -17.39 -15.17
N GLU A 201 10.76 -18.07 -16.28
CA GLU A 201 9.40 -18.25 -16.78
C GLU A 201 8.58 -19.13 -15.85
N LEU A 202 7.32 -18.73 -15.58
CA LEU A 202 6.32 -19.56 -14.91
C LEU A 202 5.35 -20.19 -15.93
N SER A 203 4.94 -19.40 -16.91
CA SER A 203 4.06 -19.80 -18.01
C SER A 203 4.20 -18.81 -19.17
N GLY A 204 3.88 -19.21 -20.38
CA GLY A 204 3.83 -18.30 -21.51
C GLY A 204 3.57 -19.01 -22.83
N SER A 205 3.47 -18.19 -23.87
CA SER A 205 3.38 -18.66 -25.25
C SER A 205 4.72 -19.26 -25.71
N PRO A 206 4.74 -20.10 -26.76
CA PRO A 206 5.97 -20.73 -27.27
C PRO A 206 7.08 -19.75 -27.69
N GLU A 207 6.72 -18.50 -27.99
CA GLU A 207 7.66 -17.44 -28.35
C GLU A 207 8.32 -16.76 -27.16
N LEU A 208 7.76 -16.89 -25.96
CA LEU A 208 8.35 -16.29 -24.77
C LEU A 208 9.68 -16.99 -24.46
N ASN A 209 10.75 -16.21 -24.39
CA ASN A 209 12.05 -16.72 -24.01
C ASN A 209 12.62 -15.90 -22.85
N VAL A 210 12.64 -16.51 -21.67
CA VAL A 210 13.18 -15.90 -20.45
C VAL A 210 14.55 -16.50 -20.13
N THR A 211 15.53 -15.63 -19.90
CA THR A 211 16.81 -15.99 -19.28
C THR A 211 16.93 -15.28 -17.94
N ALA A 212 17.99 -15.57 -17.17
CA ALA A 212 18.19 -15.02 -15.83
C ALA A 212 18.05 -13.48 -15.72
N ASN A 213 18.28 -12.73 -16.81
CA ASN A 213 18.15 -11.27 -16.82
C ASN A 213 17.49 -10.71 -18.09
N LYS A 214 16.90 -11.53 -18.96
CA LYS A 214 16.25 -11.05 -20.20
C LYS A 214 14.88 -11.67 -20.40
N ILE A 215 13.98 -10.88 -20.95
CA ILE A 215 12.68 -11.31 -21.48
C ILE A 215 12.72 -11.01 -22.97
N LEU A 216 12.69 -12.06 -23.79
CA LEU A 216 12.88 -12.02 -25.23
C LEU A 216 11.68 -12.67 -25.93
N ASN A 217 11.55 -12.38 -27.23
CA ASN A 217 10.67 -13.11 -28.14
C ASN A 217 11.54 -13.90 -29.14
N SER A 218 11.48 -15.22 -29.06
CA SER A 218 12.28 -16.14 -29.87
C SER A 218 11.76 -16.35 -31.29
N SER A 219 10.63 -15.73 -31.68
CA SER A 219 10.10 -15.83 -33.04
C SER A 219 11.10 -15.27 -34.07
N ALA A 220 11.36 -16.08 -35.08
CA ALA A 220 12.14 -15.69 -36.25
C ALA A 220 11.38 -14.68 -37.14
N THR A 221 10.05 -14.69 -37.09
CA THR A 221 9.16 -13.79 -37.81
C THR A 221 8.15 -13.19 -36.82
N PRO A 222 8.53 -12.18 -36.04
CA PRO A 222 7.63 -11.57 -35.07
C PRO A 222 6.34 -11.06 -35.72
N SER A 223 5.24 -11.19 -35.01
CA SER A 223 3.92 -10.68 -35.40
C SER A 223 3.23 -10.08 -34.18
N SER A 224 2.00 -9.60 -34.33
CA SER A 224 1.21 -9.02 -33.23
C SER A 224 0.32 -10.01 -32.47
N VAL A 225 0.32 -11.30 -32.83
CA VAL A 225 -0.58 -12.32 -32.24
C VAL A 225 0.18 -13.30 -31.35
N THR A 226 -0.26 -13.44 -30.11
CA THR A 226 0.32 -14.36 -29.11
C THR A 226 0.21 -15.80 -29.60
N GLY A 227 1.29 -16.58 -29.51
CA GLY A 227 1.33 -17.95 -30.04
C GLY A 227 1.45 -18.03 -31.56
N SER A 228 1.55 -16.89 -32.25
CA SER A 228 1.78 -16.79 -33.69
C SER A 228 2.78 -15.68 -34.01
N GLY A 229 3.80 -15.50 -33.17
CA GLY A 229 4.89 -14.55 -33.38
C GLY A 229 4.98 -13.39 -32.37
N ALA A 230 3.96 -13.13 -31.56
CA ALA A 230 4.10 -12.31 -30.36
C ALA A 230 4.30 -13.20 -29.13
N ALA A 231 5.07 -12.73 -28.15
CA ALA A 231 5.28 -13.45 -26.90
C ALA A 231 4.47 -12.85 -25.75
N SER A 232 3.84 -13.72 -24.97
CA SER A 232 3.11 -13.37 -23.75
C SER A 232 3.42 -14.38 -22.64
N GLY A 233 3.33 -13.96 -21.37
CA GLY A 233 3.34 -14.89 -20.25
C GLY A 233 3.69 -14.26 -18.91
N SER A 234 3.91 -15.13 -17.92
CA SER A 234 4.28 -14.80 -16.54
C SER A 234 5.73 -15.14 -16.24
N ILE A 235 6.44 -14.19 -15.64
CA ILE A 235 7.86 -14.28 -15.30
C ILE A 235 8.01 -14.05 -13.79
N LEU A 236 8.55 -15.03 -13.08
CA LEU A 236 8.97 -14.87 -11.69
C LEU A 236 10.22 -14.01 -11.63
N VAL A 237 10.22 -13.02 -10.74
CA VAL A 237 11.39 -12.23 -10.39
C VAL A 237 11.90 -12.70 -9.02
N ALA A 238 12.74 -13.72 -8.99
CA ALA A 238 13.27 -14.26 -7.73
C ALA A 238 14.15 -13.22 -7.01
N GLY A 239 13.78 -12.84 -5.79
CA GLY A 239 14.43 -11.81 -4.98
C GLY A 239 13.45 -10.84 -4.32
N THR A 240 13.93 -10.01 -3.41
CA THR A 240 13.13 -8.94 -2.79
C THR A 240 13.46 -7.60 -3.43
N VAL A 241 12.44 -6.88 -3.91
CA VAL A 241 12.62 -5.64 -4.67
C VAL A 241 11.71 -4.53 -4.18
N THR A 242 12.26 -3.32 -4.12
CA THR A 242 11.49 -2.06 -4.10
C THR A 242 11.45 -1.40 -5.48
N GLN A 243 12.33 -1.85 -6.39
CA GLN A 243 12.40 -1.33 -7.74
C GLN A 243 12.91 -2.40 -8.70
N LEU A 244 12.34 -2.42 -9.91
CA LEU A 244 12.85 -3.14 -11.07
C LEU A 244 13.19 -2.16 -12.19
N VAL A 245 14.41 -2.26 -12.73
CA VAL A 245 14.87 -1.45 -13.85
C VAL A 245 15.13 -2.37 -15.05
N PHE A 246 14.49 -2.06 -16.17
CA PHE A 246 14.68 -2.75 -17.44
C PHE A 246 15.18 -1.77 -18.50
N LYS A 247 16.18 -2.20 -19.27
CA LYS A 247 16.45 -1.59 -20.57
C LYS A 247 15.51 -2.20 -21.59
N LEU A 248 14.79 -1.36 -22.31
CA LEU A 248 13.92 -1.75 -23.42
C LEU A 248 14.71 -1.69 -24.72
N TYR A 249 14.56 -2.72 -25.55
CA TYR A 249 15.16 -2.81 -26.87
C TYR A 249 14.10 -3.10 -27.91
N VAL A 250 14.36 -2.72 -29.16
CA VAL A 250 13.62 -3.21 -30.32
C VAL A 250 14.56 -4.06 -31.18
N ARG A 251 14.19 -5.31 -31.44
CA ARG A 251 14.89 -6.22 -32.35
C ARG A 251 14.07 -6.41 -33.61
N GLY A 252 14.69 -6.26 -34.77
CA GLY A 252 14.08 -6.57 -36.07
C GLY A 252 14.51 -7.91 -36.63
N ASP A 253 13.71 -8.47 -37.54
CA ASP A 253 13.98 -9.72 -38.26
C ASP A 253 14.62 -9.53 -39.65
N GLY A 254 14.73 -8.29 -40.14
CA GLY A 254 15.26 -7.97 -41.47
C GLY A 254 14.32 -8.24 -42.64
N GLY A 255 13.04 -8.55 -42.42
CA GLY A 255 12.09 -8.86 -43.48
C GLY A 255 11.68 -7.66 -44.35
N GLY A 256 11.94 -6.42 -43.94
CA GLY A 256 11.60 -5.21 -44.69
C GLY A 256 12.10 -3.91 -44.05
N PRO A 257 11.52 -2.74 -44.39
CA PRO A 257 11.82 -1.48 -43.70
C PRO A 257 11.08 -1.37 -42.36
N TRP A 258 11.65 -0.65 -41.40
CA TRP A 258 11.03 -0.39 -40.09
C TRP A 258 9.64 0.25 -40.18
N ALA A 259 9.47 1.17 -41.11
CA ALA A 259 8.28 2.01 -41.27
C ALA A 259 8.24 2.64 -42.67
N SER A 260 7.36 3.62 -42.86
CA SER A 260 7.34 4.53 -44.01
C SER A 260 7.04 5.96 -43.57
N GLY A 261 7.28 6.94 -44.46
CA GLY A 261 6.87 8.34 -44.24
C GLY A 261 5.35 8.58 -44.26
N SER A 262 4.52 7.55 -44.24
CA SER A 262 3.05 7.66 -44.28
C SER A 262 2.33 6.90 -43.18
N ASN A 263 3.03 6.06 -42.41
CA ASN A 263 2.45 5.24 -41.35
C ASN A 263 3.32 5.29 -40.10
N HIS A 264 2.68 5.26 -38.94
CA HIS A 264 3.40 5.07 -37.68
C HIS A 264 3.39 3.59 -37.30
N SER A 265 4.56 2.95 -37.34
CA SER A 265 4.75 1.58 -36.84
C SER A 265 5.43 1.57 -35.48
N GLY A 266 5.20 0.50 -34.73
CA GLY A 266 5.75 0.29 -33.40
C GLY A 266 5.11 -0.92 -32.75
N ASP A 267 5.69 -1.33 -31.64
CA ASP A 267 5.22 -2.48 -30.87
C ASP A 267 4.39 -1.96 -29.70
N GLN A 268 3.15 -2.41 -29.63
CA GLN A 268 2.18 -2.05 -28.60
C GLN A 268 1.99 -3.28 -27.73
N TRP A 269 2.44 -3.20 -26.48
CA TRP A 269 2.48 -4.34 -25.55
C TRP A 269 2.03 -3.92 -24.15
N LEU A 270 1.71 -4.89 -23.28
CA LEU A 270 1.29 -4.60 -21.90
C LEU A 270 2.23 -5.24 -20.87
N ILE A 271 2.33 -4.59 -19.71
CA ILE A 271 3.03 -5.12 -18.53
C ILE A 271 2.16 -5.01 -17.27
N GLY A 272 2.02 -6.13 -16.57
CA GLY A 272 1.32 -6.23 -15.29
C GLY A 272 2.22 -6.82 -14.20
N VAL A 273 1.79 -6.72 -12.94
CA VAL A 273 2.45 -7.34 -11.79
C VAL A 273 1.43 -8.04 -10.92
N SER A 274 1.81 -9.18 -10.35
CA SER A 274 1.13 -9.82 -9.23
C SER A 274 2.11 -10.22 -8.13
N GLU A 275 1.61 -10.38 -6.91
CA GLU A 275 2.39 -10.79 -5.73
C GLU A 275 1.48 -11.47 -4.70
N ALA A 276 2.03 -12.34 -3.84
CA ALA A 276 1.25 -12.94 -2.75
C ALA A 276 1.00 -11.90 -1.66
N VAL A 277 -0.23 -11.87 -1.10
CA VAL A 277 -0.56 -10.93 -0.02
C VAL A 277 0.37 -11.07 1.20
N THR A 278 0.88 -12.29 1.46
CA THR A 278 1.80 -12.58 2.58
C THR A 278 3.21 -12.00 2.40
N ASN A 279 3.56 -11.55 1.20
CA ASN A 279 4.90 -11.07 0.87
C ASN A 279 5.01 -9.55 0.90
N VAL A 280 3.93 -8.84 1.23
CA VAL A 280 3.96 -7.40 1.50
C VAL A 280 4.63 -7.18 2.85
N VAL A 281 5.91 -6.78 2.82
CA VAL A 281 6.63 -6.42 4.03
C VAL A 281 6.07 -5.08 4.53
N LEU A 282 5.52 -5.07 5.74
CA LEU A 282 5.07 -3.83 6.38
C LEU A 282 6.24 -2.83 6.42
N PRO A 283 6.01 -1.53 6.14
CA PRO A 283 7.06 -0.49 6.15
C PRO A 283 7.86 -0.47 7.46
N VAL A 284 7.25 -0.89 8.56
CA VAL A 284 7.97 -1.22 9.79
C VAL A 284 7.46 -2.55 10.33
N SER A 285 8.38 -3.41 10.72
CA SER A 285 8.08 -4.61 11.49
C SER A 285 8.39 -4.32 12.96
N LEU A 286 7.34 -4.23 13.78
CA LEU A 286 7.48 -4.01 15.22
C LEU A 286 7.71 -5.35 15.92
N GLU A 287 8.85 -5.50 16.60
CA GLU A 287 9.18 -6.69 17.37
C GLU A 287 8.53 -6.64 18.75
N ASP A 288 8.68 -5.52 19.45
CA ASP A 288 8.09 -5.31 20.76
C ASP A 288 7.75 -3.84 21.00
N PHE A 289 6.74 -3.62 21.86
CA PHE A 289 6.39 -2.31 22.41
C PHE A 289 5.89 -2.50 23.84
N THR A 290 6.49 -1.78 24.77
CA THR A 290 6.18 -1.85 26.20
C THR A 290 5.94 -0.46 26.77
N ALA A 291 5.09 -0.41 27.80
CA ALA A 291 4.87 0.78 28.61
C ALA A 291 4.99 0.38 30.08
N THR A 292 5.79 1.11 30.84
CA THR A 292 6.11 0.78 32.24
C THR A 292 6.02 2.01 33.13
N ALA A 293 5.44 1.86 34.33
CA ALA A 293 5.41 2.92 35.31
C ALA A 293 6.80 3.12 35.93
N GLN A 294 7.27 4.37 35.97
CA GLN A 294 8.58 4.77 36.49
C GLN A 294 8.43 6.07 37.29
N ALA A 295 8.38 5.98 38.62
CA ALA A 295 8.35 7.14 39.52
C ALA A 295 7.31 8.23 39.14
N GLY A 296 6.06 7.82 38.87
CA GLY A 296 4.99 8.74 38.47
C GLY A 296 5.00 9.15 36.99
N LYS A 297 5.90 8.58 36.18
CA LYS A 297 5.98 8.75 34.72
C LYS A 297 5.74 7.42 34.03
N THR A 298 5.47 7.44 32.73
CA THR A 298 5.43 6.22 31.91
C THR A 298 6.63 6.18 30.98
N GLY A 299 7.47 5.15 31.12
CA GLY A 299 8.53 4.83 30.16
C GLY A 299 7.99 3.92 29.07
N LEU A 300 8.07 4.37 27.82
CA LEU A 300 7.65 3.65 26.62
C LEU A 300 8.89 3.23 25.85
N GLN A 301 9.03 1.93 25.58
CA GLN A 301 10.17 1.38 24.84
C GLN A 301 9.65 0.50 23.71
N TRP A 302 10.28 0.57 22.55
CA TRP A 302 9.97 -0.34 21.45
C TRP A 302 11.20 -0.72 20.65
N THR A 303 11.08 -1.87 19.99
CA THR A 303 12.08 -2.41 19.10
C THR A 303 11.43 -2.69 17.75
N THR A 304 12.01 -2.15 16.69
CA THR A 304 11.69 -2.55 15.31
C THR A 304 12.60 -3.69 14.92
N ALA A 305 12.08 -4.72 14.27
CA ALA A 305 12.89 -5.79 13.68
C ALA A 305 13.54 -5.30 12.37
N THR A 306 12.74 -4.61 11.55
CA THR A 306 13.17 -3.95 10.32
C THR A 306 12.41 -2.65 10.11
N GLU A 307 13.04 -1.72 9.41
CA GLU A 307 12.48 -0.45 8.96
C GLU A 307 12.73 -0.30 7.46
N ASN A 308 11.69 0.01 6.72
CA ASN A 308 11.76 0.28 5.30
C ASN A 308 10.84 1.48 5.02
N ASN A 309 11.43 2.58 4.57
CA ASN A 309 10.69 3.80 4.32
C ASN A 309 9.97 4.37 5.57
N THR A 310 10.40 4.03 6.79
CA THR A 310 9.76 4.52 8.02
C THR A 310 10.24 5.93 8.33
N SER A 311 9.34 6.91 8.43
CA SER A 311 9.69 8.30 8.72
C SER A 311 9.83 8.55 10.21
N TYR A 312 8.78 8.27 10.99
CA TYR A 312 8.77 8.52 12.43
C TYR A 312 7.69 7.71 13.16
N PHE A 313 7.79 7.70 14.48
CA PHE A 313 6.81 7.16 15.41
C PHE A 313 6.13 8.29 16.18
N ASP A 314 4.83 8.46 15.97
CA ASP A 314 3.99 9.29 16.84
C ASP A 314 3.57 8.48 18.05
N VAL A 315 4.02 8.90 19.23
CA VAL A 315 3.62 8.29 20.51
C VAL A 315 2.28 8.86 20.90
N GLN A 316 1.26 8.02 20.93
CA GLN A 316 -0.10 8.41 21.27
C GLN A 316 -0.52 7.92 22.64
N TYR A 317 -1.32 8.73 23.31
CA TYR A 317 -1.82 8.53 24.65
C TYR A 317 -3.33 8.77 24.71
N SER A 318 -4.03 7.99 25.53
CA SER A 318 -5.46 8.09 25.77
C SER A 318 -5.80 7.69 27.21
N THR A 319 -6.90 8.24 27.74
CA THR A 319 -7.50 7.84 29.02
C THR A 319 -8.78 7.03 28.85
N ASP A 320 -9.30 6.91 27.62
CA ASP A 320 -10.61 6.32 27.32
C ASP A 320 -10.56 5.29 26.16
N GLN A 321 -9.39 5.09 25.55
CA GLN A 321 -9.15 4.29 24.33
C GLN A 321 -9.85 4.80 23.05
N LEU A 322 -10.64 5.87 23.14
CA LEU A 322 -11.41 6.43 22.04
C LEU A 322 -10.72 7.68 21.48
N SER A 323 -10.32 8.58 22.38
CA SER A 323 -9.69 9.85 22.09
C SER A 323 -8.18 9.72 22.27
N TRP A 324 -7.43 9.83 21.19
CA TRP A 324 -5.97 9.69 21.19
C TRP A 324 -5.29 11.03 20.91
N GLN A 325 -4.36 11.41 21.77
CA GLN A 325 -3.51 12.58 21.59
C GLN A 325 -2.06 12.15 21.32
N THR A 326 -1.39 12.81 20.38
CA THR A 326 0.05 12.63 20.17
C THR A 326 0.81 13.40 21.23
N ILE A 327 1.54 12.68 22.08
CA ILE A 327 2.33 13.24 23.19
C ILE A 327 3.82 13.37 22.86
N GLY A 328 4.26 12.81 21.73
CA GLY A 328 5.63 12.93 21.27
C GLY A 328 5.82 12.30 19.90
N ARG A 329 6.94 12.65 19.26
CA ARG A 329 7.39 12.08 18.00
C ARG A 329 8.84 11.67 18.12
N VAL A 330 9.15 10.47 17.65
CA VAL A 330 10.52 9.95 17.59
C VAL A 330 10.85 9.60 16.15
N THR A 331 11.87 10.24 15.59
CA THR A 331 12.34 9.97 14.23
C THR A 331 12.86 8.53 14.11
N ALA A 332 12.43 7.81 13.07
CA ALA A 332 12.90 6.46 12.78
C ALA A 332 14.25 6.50 12.05
N ALA A 333 14.88 5.34 11.84
CA ALA A 333 16.13 5.25 11.09
C ALA A 333 15.90 5.40 9.56
N GLY A 334 14.66 5.38 9.08
CA GLY A 334 14.35 5.42 7.65
C GLY A 334 14.39 4.03 7.04
N TYR A 335 15.59 3.44 7.04
CA TYR A 335 15.90 2.14 6.46
C TYR A 335 16.85 1.37 7.38
N SER A 336 16.41 0.20 7.87
CA SER A 336 17.21 -0.69 8.72
C SER A 336 16.79 -2.14 8.50
N SER A 337 17.75 -3.00 8.16
CA SER A 337 17.56 -4.46 8.13
C SER A 337 17.97 -5.13 9.45
N LEU A 338 18.39 -4.34 10.44
CA LEU A 338 18.77 -4.78 11.78
C LEU A 338 17.84 -4.17 12.83
N PRO A 339 17.65 -4.83 13.98
CA PRO A 339 16.78 -4.30 15.01
C PRO A 339 17.22 -2.93 15.53
N ARG A 340 16.26 -2.03 15.78
CA ARG A 340 16.49 -0.71 16.36
C ARG A 340 15.63 -0.50 17.60
N ASN A 341 16.26 0.03 18.64
CA ASN A 341 15.61 0.29 19.91
C ASN A 341 15.34 1.79 20.07
N TYR A 342 14.14 2.11 20.53
CA TYR A 342 13.67 3.48 20.74
C TYR A 342 13.01 3.61 22.10
N GLY A 343 12.84 4.86 22.52
CA GLY A 343 12.25 5.18 23.81
C GLY A 343 11.58 6.54 23.85
N PHE A 344 10.57 6.66 24.71
CA PHE A 344 9.89 7.90 25.01
C PHE A 344 9.42 7.91 26.48
N ILE A 345 9.43 9.08 27.13
CA ILE A 345 8.96 9.23 28.51
C ILE A 345 7.75 10.17 28.53
N HIS A 346 6.60 9.63 28.91
CA HIS A 346 5.43 10.44 29.25
C HIS A 346 5.56 10.92 30.70
N SER A 347 5.81 12.23 30.89
CA SER A 347 6.14 12.79 32.21
C SER A 347 4.95 13.05 33.12
N ASN A 348 3.74 13.18 32.57
CA ASN A 348 2.54 13.57 33.31
C ASN A 348 1.34 12.62 33.03
N PRO A 349 1.48 11.30 33.26
CA PRO A 349 0.34 10.38 33.15
C PRO A 349 -0.74 10.75 34.17
N THR A 350 -2.01 10.55 33.80
CA THR A 350 -3.12 10.82 34.71
C THR A 350 -3.26 9.69 35.73
N ALA A 351 -3.89 9.98 36.87
CA ALA A 351 -4.37 8.91 37.75
C ALA A 351 -5.34 7.98 37.01
N GLY A 352 -5.35 6.69 37.36
CA GLY A 352 -6.14 5.67 36.68
C GLY A 352 -5.41 5.02 35.51
N GLU A 353 -6.17 4.46 34.58
CA GLU A 353 -5.63 3.75 33.42
C GLU A 353 -5.16 4.72 32.34
N ASN A 354 -3.94 4.51 31.87
CA ASN A 354 -3.34 5.28 30.79
C ASN A 354 -3.01 4.32 29.65
N TYR A 355 -3.54 4.61 28.47
CA TYR A 355 -3.39 3.79 27.29
C TYR A 355 -2.41 4.44 26.32
N TYR A 356 -1.55 3.61 25.73
CA TYR A 356 -0.49 4.06 24.84
C TYR A 356 -0.44 3.19 23.60
N ARG A 357 -0.16 3.82 22.45
CA ARG A 357 0.14 3.14 21.19
C ARG A 357 1.13 3.97 20.38
N LEU A 358 1.80 3.32 19.43
CA LEU A 358 2.57 3.99 18.41
C LEU A 358 1.70 4.15 17.16
N ASN A 359 1.72 5.32 16.57
CA ASN A 359 1.32 5.56 15.19
C ASN A 359 2.59 5.62 14.35
N MET A 360 2.87 4.56 13.61
CA MET A 360 4.13 4.40 12.87
C MET A 360 3.93 4.89 11.45
N VAL A 361 4.64 5.95 11.06
CA VAL A 361 4.38 6.71 9.82
C VAL A 361 5.55 6.52 8.85
N ASP A 362 5.24 6.26 7.59
CA ASP A 362 6.23 6.13 6.51
C ASP A 362 6.56 7.50 5.87
N GLN A 363 7.52 7.54 4.93
CA GLN A 363 7.88 8.79 4.24
C GLN A 363 6.82 9.25 3.23
N ASP A 364 5.89 8.37 2.85
CA ASP A 364 4.78 8.62 1.94
C ASP A 364 3.47 8.98 2.69
N ASN A 365 3.56 9.23 4.00
CA ASN A 365 2.48 9.54 4.94
C ASN A 365 1.42 8.44 5.19
N HIS A 366 1.66 7.18 4.83
CA HIS A 366 0.87 6.08 5.35
C HIS A 366 1.26 5.77 6.80
N SER A 367 0.32 5.19 7.54
CA SER A 367 0.56 4.87 8.94
C SER A 367 -0.12 3.59 9.40
N VAL A 368 0.51 2.91 10.36
CA VAL A 368 0.02 1.69 11.01
C VAL A 368 0.17 1.83 12.52
N TYR A 369 -0.83 1.35 13.27
CA TYR A 369 -0.79 1.40 14.73
C TYR A 369 -0.16 0.14 15.35
N SER A 370 0.56 0.32 16.45
CA SER A 370 0.97 -0.80 17.32
C SER A 370 -0.22 -1.36 18.10
N PRO A 371 -0.06 -2.54 18.75
CA PRO A 371 -0.91 -2.93 19.87
C PRO A 371 -0.92 -1.86 20.97
N VAL A 372 -2.02 -1.76 21.70
CA VAL A 372 -2.17 -0.84 22.84
C VAL A 372 -1.46 -1.43 24.06
N ARG A 373 -0.83 -0.56 24.86
CA ARG A 373 -0.28 -0.87 26.18
C ARG A 373 -0.95 -0.01 27.23
N VAL A 374 -1.22 -0.60 28.40
CA VAL A 374 -1.89 0.08 29.51
C VAL A 374 -0.94 0.17 30.70
N VAL A 375 -0.95 1.32 31.34
CA VAL A 375 -0.24 1.57 32.61
C VAL A 375 -1.20 2.25 33.56
N SER A 376 -1.34 1.71 34.76
CA SER A 376 -2.25 2.24 35.77
C SER A 376 -1.48 2.95 36.86
N PHE A 377 -1.86 4.19 37.15
CA PHE A 377 -1.37 4.94 38.31
C PHE A 377 -2.44 4.95 39.38
N ALA A 378 -2.04 4.75 40.63
CA ALA A 378 -2.95 4.79 41.76
C ALA A 378 -3.67 6.15 41.79
N SER A 379 -5.00 6.13 41.82
CA SER A 379 -5.80 7.31 42.12
C SER A 379 -5.54 7.73 43.56
N THR A 380 -5.01 8.93 43.75
CA THR A 380 -4.65 9.49 45.06
C THR A 380 -5.84 10.12 45.81
N ALA A 381 -7.08 9.72 45.51
CA ALA A 381 -8.22 10.14 46.32
C ALA A 381 -9.29 9.03 46.34
N GLN A 382 -9.30 8.23 47.41
CA GLN A 382 -10.49 7.45 47.75
C GLN A 382 -11.53 8.40 48.33
N LEU A 383 -12.51 8.77 47.51
CA LEU A 383 -13.67 9.54 47.95
C LEU A 383 -14.73 8.58 48.50
N SER A 384 -15.25 8.86 49.69
CA SER A 384 -16.41 8.15 50.23
C SER A 384 -17.51 9.14 50.64
N TYR A 385 -18.77 8.74 50.46
CA TYR A 385 -19.90 9.61 50.73
C TYR A 385 -21.04 8.85 51.42
N TYR A 386 -21.60 9.43 52.48
CA TYR A 386 -22.60 8.78 53.31
C TYR A 386 -23.44 9.78 54.12
N PRO A 387 -24.67 9.42 54.52
CA PRO A 387 -25.39 8.22 54.09
C PRO A 387 -25.92 8.38 52.65
N ASN A 388 -25.99 7.26 51.93
CA ASN A 388 -26.73 7.16 50.68
C ASN A 388 -27.53 5.84 50.73
N PRO A 389 -28.86 5.87 50.82
CA PRO A 389 -29.74 7.05 50.72
C PRO A 389 -29.64 8.03 51.90
N THR A 390 -29.94 9.31 51.66
CA THR A 390 -30.02 10.36 52.70
C THR A 390 -31.45 10.88 52.87
N ARG A 391 -31.75 11.49 54.02
CA ARG A 391 -32.97 12.28 54.25
C ARG A 391 -32.73 13.77 54.05
N ASN A 392 -31.64 14.30 54.61
CA ASN A 392 -31.39 15.74 54.68
C ASN A 392 -30.00 16.15 54.20
N SER A 393 -28.97 15.33 54.38
CA SER A 393 -27.60 15.75 54.04
C SER A 393 -26.65 14.58 53.73
N CYS A 394 -25.59 14.86 53.00
CA CYS A 394 -24.57 13.88 52.64
C CYS A 394 -23.20 14.35 53.10
N THR A 395 -22.51 13.51 53.86
CA THR A 395 -21.10 13.72 54.23
C THR A 395 -20.22 13.22 53.10
N ILE A 396 -19.27 14.05 52.67
CA ILE A 396 -18.26 13.67 51.66
C ILE A 396 -16.90 13.69 52.33
N THR A 397 -16.24 12.54 52.37
CA THR A 397 -14.92 12.36 52.96
C THR A 397 -13.90 12.01 51.87
N THR A 398 -12.69 12.49 52.08
CA THR A 398 -11.49 12.18 51.29
C THR A 398 -10.42 11.68 52.25
N ASP A 399 -9.30 11.20 51.72
CA ASP A 399 -8.10 10.82 52.46
C ASP A 399 -7.31 12.00 53.07
N GLY A 400 -8.00 13.09 53.42
CA GLY A 400 -7.40 14.33 53.95
C GLY A 400 -7.10 15.38 52.88
N THR A 401 -7.33 15.08 51.59
CA THR A 401 -7.16 16.03 50.50
C THR A 401 -8.30 17.05 50.44
N PRO A 402 -8.04 18.37 50.51
CA PRO A 402 -9.08 19.40 50.36
C PRO A 402 -9.70 19.38 48.96
N LEU A 403 -11.00 19.67 48.85
CA LEU A 403 -11.71 19.73 47.57
C LEU A 403 -11.81 21.18 47.10
N ALA A 404 -11.56 21.42 45.80
CA ALA A 404 -11.77 22.73 45.18
C ALA A 404 -13.26 23.11 45.20
N GLY A 405 -14.15 22.13 45.06
CA GLY A 405 -15.57 22.35 45.25
C GLY A 405 -16.43 21.11 45.05
N VAL A 406 -17.68 21.23 45.50
CA VAL A 406 -18.73 20.23 45.34
C VAL A 406 -19.95 20.90 44.71
N THR A 407 -20.50 20.28 43.68
CA THR A 407 -21.62 20.80 42.92
C THR A 407 -22.74 19.77 42.83
N LEU A 408 -23.96 20.16 43.20
CA LEU A 408 -25.15 19.31 43.17
C LEU A 408 -25.99 19.62 41.92
N PHE A 409 -26.39 18.58 41.21
CA PHE A 409 -27.24 18.65 40.03
C PHE A 409 -28.47 17.75 40.18
N THR A 410 -29.55 18.11 39.50
CA THR A 410 -30.62 17.16 39.15
C THR A 410 -30.14 16.15 38.10
N LEU A 411 -30.88 15.06 37.90
CA LEU A 411 -30.57 14.06 36.86
C LEU A 411 -30.57 14.62 35.42
N ASP A 412 -31.36 15.66 35.14
CA ASP A 412 -31.40 16.38 33.87
C ASP A 412 -30.28 17.43 33.72
N GLY A 413 -29.35 17.50 34.67
CA GLY A 413 -28.16 18.37 34.59
C GLY A 413 -28.37 19.80 35.08
N ARG A 414 -29.52 20.13 35.68
CA ARG A 414 -29.76 21.46 36.25
C ARG A 414 -28.99 21.63 37.55
N LEU A 415 -28.18 22.69 37.63
CA LEU A 415 -27.44 23.09 38.82
C LEU A 415 -28.39 23.46 39.97
N LEU A 416 -28.17 22.87 41.15
CA LEU A 416 -28.94 23.15 42.37
C LEU A 416 -28.14 23.89 43.43
N GLN A 417 -26.88 23.48 43.65
CA GLN A 417 -26.00 24.04 44.67
C GLN A 417 -24.55 23.90 44.22
N GLN A 418 -23.72 24.87 44.60
CA GLN A 418 -22.27 24.80 44.45
C GLN A 418 -21.61 25.30 45.73
N VAL A 419 -20.66 24.52 46.24
CA VAL A 419 -19.87 24.85 47.44
C VAL A 419 -18.41 24.82 47.06
N ASN A 420 -17.75 25.97 47.09
CA ASN A 420 -16.31 26.08 46.84
C ASN A 420 -15.52 25.80 48.12
N ASN A 421 -14.27 25.35 47.98
CA ASN A 421 -13.37 25.04 49.11
C ASN A 421 -14.01 24.07 50.11
N PHE A 422 -14.62 22.99 49.61
CA PHE A 422 -15.34 22.04 50.44
C PHE A 422 -14.36 21.25 51.32
N ALA A 423 -14.53 21.35 52.64
CA ALA A 423 -13.69 20.64 53.58
C ALA A 423 -13.94 19.12 53.53
N SER A 424 -12.89 18.32 53.67
CA SER A 424 -13.04 16.87 53.83
C SER A 424 -13.86 16.56 55.08
N GLY A 425 -14.86 15.67 54.97
CA GLY A 425 -15.83 15.40 56.03
C GLY A 425 -16.93 16.45 56.15
N GLY A 426 -16.99 17.43 55.24
CA GLY A 426 -18.08 18.40 55.16
C GLY A 426 -19.41 17.73 54.80
N SER A 427 -20.51 18.36 55.22
CA SER A 427 -21.86 17.92 54.93
C SER A 427 -22.49 18.80 53.85
N LEU A 428 -22.88 18.20 52.73
CA LEU A 428 -23.72 18.81 51.71
C LEU A 428 -25.18 18.74 52.14
N ASP A 429 -25.85 19.88 52.29
CA ASP A 429 -27.27 19.95 52.64
C ASP A 429 -28.14 19.69 51.41
N LEU A 430 -29.06 18.74 51.53
CA LEU A 430 -30.08 18.41 50.53
C LEU A 430 -31.50 18.68 51.04
N SER A 431 -31.68 19.16 52.28
CA SER A 431 -32.99 19.41 52.90
C SER A 431 -33.92 20.33 52.10
N PRO A 432 -33.44 21.34 51.33
CA PRO A 432 -34.32 22.20 50.54
C PRO A 432 -34.91 21.50 49.30
N TYR A 433 -34.39 20.33 48.92
CA TYR A 433 -34.75 19.68 47.66
C TYR A 433 -35.76 18.53 47.88
N PRO A 434 -36.69 18.29 46.92
CA PRO A 434 -37.63 17.17 47.00
C PRO A 434 -36.96 15.79 47.09
N ASN A 435 -37.75 14.76 47.33
CA ASN A 435 -37.23 13.39 47.26
C ASN A 435 -36.92 13.01 45.81
N GLY A 436 -35.80 12.33 45.59
CA GLY A 436 -35.31 12.07 44.24
C GLY A 436 -33.85 11.69 44.17
N ILE A 437 -33.37 11.47 42.96
CA ILE A 437 -31.97 11.16 42.66
C ILE A 437 -31.26 12.44 42.22
N TYR A 438 -30.06 12.64 42.76
CA TYR A 438 -29.19 13.77 42.44
C TYR A 438 -27.79 13.29 42.04
N LEU A 439 -27.08 14.12 41.28
CA LEU A 439 -25.67 13.93 40.94
C LEU A 439 -24.82 14.94 41.70
N ILE A 440 -23.73 14.47 42.30
CA ILE A 440 -22.75 15.29 42.99
C ILE A 440 -21.47 15.26 42.18
N ALA A 441 -21.05 16.40 41.62
CA ALA A 441 -19.73 16.56 41.03
C ALA A 441 -18.76 17.07 42.08
N VAL A 442 -17.70 16.32 42.34
CA VAL A 442 -16.66 16.66 43.31
C VAL A 442 -15.38 16.97 42.56
N LYS A 443 -14.89 18.20 42.72
CA LYS A 443 -13.68 18.69 42.06
C LYS A 443 -12.52 18.77 43.06
N ASP A 444 -11.42 18.10 42.76
CA ASP A 444 -10.19 18.20 43.55
C ASP A 444 -9.42 19.51 43.24
N THR A 445 -8.40 19.82 44.04
CA THR A 445 -7.54 21.00 43.84
C THR A 445 -6.67 20.92 42.58
N ASN A 446 -6.52 19.73 41.98
CA ASN A 446 -5.79 19.49 40.73
C ASN A 446 -6.69 19.62 39.48
N GLY A 447 -7.99 19.85 39.67
CA GLY A 447 -8.96 20.04 38.60
C GLY A 447 -9.70 18.78 38.16
N HIS A 448 -9.39 17.59 38.70
CA HIS A 448 -10.13 16.38 38.40
C HIS A 448 -11.53 16.43 39.01
N THR A 449 -12.51 15.92 38.28
CA THR A 449 -13.91 15.88 38.72
C THR A 449 -14.42 14.45 38.76
N GLN A 450 -14.94 14.02 39.90
CA GLN A 450 -15.65 12.75 40.06
C GLN A 450 -17.16 12.99 40.20
N ILE A 451 -17.98 12.14 39.58
CA ILE A 451 -19.45 12.23 39.68
C ILE A 451 -19.97 11.10 40.55
N LEU A 452 -20.77 11.45 41.56
CA LEU A 452 -21.39 10.54 42.51
C LEU A 452 -22.90 10.62 42.37
N LYS A 453 -23.59 9.51 42.60
CA LYS A 453 -25.06 9.45 42.61
C LYS A 453 -25.57 9.32 44.03
N ILE A 454 -26.52 10.16 44.41
CA ILE A 454 -27.17 10.12 45.72
C ILE A 454 -28.70 10.02 45.59
N LEU A 455 -29.31 9.20 46.45
CA LEU A 455 -30.76 9.08 46.60
C LEU A 455 -31.22 9.83 47.85
N LYS A 456 -32.18 10.74 47.71
CA LYS A 456 -32.88 11.41 48.82
C LYS A 456 -34.27 10.81 49.02
N ASN A 457 -34.52 10.29 50.22
CA ASN A 457 -35.77 9.63 50.63
C ASN A 457 -36.70 10.51 51.46
#